data_AF-A0A1H7PTV5-F1
#
_entry.id   AF-A0A1H7PTV5-F1
#
_cell.length_a   1.000
_cell.length_b   1.000
_cell.length_c   1.000
_cell.angle_alpha   90.00
_cell.angle_beta   90.00
_cell.angle_gamma   90.00
#
_symmetry.space_group_name_H-M   'P 1'
#
loop_
_entity.id
_entity.type
_entity.pdbx_description
1 polymer ?
#
loop_
_entity_poly.entity_id
_entity_poly.type
_entity_poly.pdbx_seq_one_letter_code
_entity_poly.pdbx_strand_id
1 'polypeptide(L)'
;MKGLTCELCGSNDLVKQDGVFVCQSCNTKYSVEEAKKLMFGTRQTPAQNEADLSNLYELARNAKNANNNEVAKNYYAQIAKIDQNSWEAHFYNIYFEALSLYNRGYKISKFALQAESTIDLTTPRVLELVQKNVNDETEQRNAINEISDRLFYITDTFNNLSKYYYEHELSDRLKNSDNKYVQDYVDKCYFAAAILYTLGDELIAKFGDKYSDIAVKAWKKGIEYHMPLMKNFVKKEVNQEKINGYADKILKYDPNYERPTFKKKGLFGRFR
;
A
#
# COMPACT_ATOMS: atom_id res chain seq x y z
N MET A 1 29.72 -21.43 15.17
CA MET A 1 30.17 -21.07 13.81
C MET A 1 28.95 -21.12 12.91
N LYS A 2 28.67 -20.08 12.11
CA LYS A 2 27.63 -20.17 11.06
C LYS A 2 28.15 -21.13 9.99
N GLY A 3 27.39 -22.17 9.67
CA GLY A 3 27.76 -23.11 8.61
C GLY A 3 27.66 -22.45 7.23
N LEU A 4 28.46 -22.92 6.29
CA LEU A 4 28.27 -22.61 4.86
C LEU A 4 26.96 -23.25 4.41
N THR A 5 26.08 -22.47 3.79
CA THR A 5 24.85 -22.96 3.16
C THR A 5 24.91 -22.64 1.68
N CYS A 6 24.64 -23.65 0.84
CA CYS A 6 24.60 -23.50 -0.61
C CYS A 6 23.43 -22.59 -1.00
N GLU A 7 23.71 -21.52 -1.75
CA GLU A 7 22.70 -20.54 -2.15
C GLU A 7 21.71 -21.08 -3.20
N LEU A 8 22.07 -22.16 -3.91
CA LEU A 8 21.24 -22.75 -4.96
C LEU A 8 20.29 -23.86 -4.44
N CYS A 9 20.70 -24.64 -3.45
CA CYS A 9 19.88 -25.76 -2.95
C CYS A 9 19.65 -25.77 -1.43
N GLY A 10 20.25 -24.85 -0.68
CA GLY A 10 20.07 -24.77 0.77
C GLY A 10 20.79 -25.86 1.57
N SER A 11 21.57 -26.74 0.91
CA SER A 11 22.37 -27.75 1.60
C SER A 11 23.52 -27.13 2.39
N ASN A 12 23.81 -27.69 3.57
CA ASN A 12 24.96 -27.32 4.39
C ASN A 12 26.19 -28.21 4.15
N ASP A 13 26.08 -29.15 3.21
CA ASP A 13 27.12 -30.13 2.89
C ASP A 13 28.04 -29.58 1.79
N LEU A 14 28.97 -28.72 2.19
CA LEU A 14 30.00 -28.16 1.31
C LEU A 14 31.39 -28.62 1.74
N VAL A 15 32.12 -29.26 0.84
CA VAL A 15 33.45 -29.82 1.08
C VAL A 15 34.50 -29.08 0.24
N LYS A 16 35.65 -28.77 0.83
CA LYS A 16 36.76 -28.14 0.10
C LYS A 16 37.54 -29.17 -0.72
N GLN A 17 37.57 -29.00 -2.04
CA GLN A 17 38.29 -29.84 -3.00
C GLN A 17 39.06 -28.93 -3.98
N ASP A 18 40.34 -29.20 -4.21
CA ASP A 18 41.18 -28.48 -5.20
C ASP A 18 41.13 -26.95 -5.11
N GLY A 19 41.04 -26.41 -3.90
CA GLY A 19 41.01 -24.97 -3.66
C GLY A 19 39.63 -24.30 -3.85
N VAL A 20 38.57 -25.06 -4.14
CA VAL A 20 37.18 -24.58 -4.20
C VAL A 20 36.29 -25.35 -3.20
N PHE A 21 35.16 -24.79 -2.80
CA PHE A 21 34.15 -25.47 -1.99
C PHE A 21 33.07 -26.03 -2.92
N VAL A 22 32.77 -27.32 -2.81
CA VAL A 22 31.82 -28.02 -3.65
C VAL A 22 30.64 -28.48 -2.81
N CYS A 23 29.43 -28.05 -3.17
CA CYS A 23 28.21 -28.55 -2.57
C CYS A 23 27.97 -30.00 -3.00
N GLN A 24 27.89 -30.93 -2.05
CA GLN A 24 27.70 -32.35 -2.35
C GLN A 24 26.29 -32.67 -2.85
N SER A 25 25.32 -31.77 -2.64
CA SER A 25 23.93 -31.98 -3.04
C SER A 25 23.62 -31.52 -4.47
N CYS A 26 24.27 -30.45 -4.96
CA CYS A 26 24.00 -29.88 -6.29
C CYS A 26 25.26 -29.62 -7.14
N ASN A 27 26.44 -30.02 -6.66
CA ASN A 27 27.73 -29.87 -7.32
C ASN A 27 28.16 -28.42 -7.64
N THR A 28 27.49 -27.43 -7.07
CA THR A 28 27.88 -26.02 -7.18
C THR A 28 29.24 -25.79 -6.54
N LYS A 29 30.11 -25.06 -7.25
CA LYS A 29 31.46 -24.75 -6.81
C LYS A 29 31.56 -23.29 -6.41
N TYR A 30 32.19 -23.03 -5.28
CA TYR A 30 32.49 -21.70 -4.76
C TYR A 30 33.99 -21.53 -4.63
N SER A 31 34.54 -20.43 -5.12
CA SER A 31 35.90 -20.01 -4.80
C SER A 31 36.06 -19.76 -3.29
N VAL A 32 37.31 -19.70 -2.82
CA VAL A 32 37.60 -19.33 -1.42
C VAL A 32 37.02 -17.96 -1.05
N GLU A 33 37.02 -17.01 -1.98
CA GLU A 33 36.47 -15.67 -1.76
C GLU A 33 34.93 -15.67 -1.71
N GLU A 34 34.26 -16.44 -2.57
CA GLU A 34 32.80 -16.63 -2.50
C GLU A 34 32.39 -17.34 -1.20
N ALA A 35 33.12 -18.38 -0.80
CA ALA A 35 32.89 -19.06 0.47
C ALA A 35 33.10 -18.13 1.68
N LYS A 36 34.10 -17.22 1.63
CA LYS A 36 34.29 -16.17 2.66
C LYS A 36 33.13 -15.17 2.68
N LYS A 37 32.60 -14.76 1.53
CA LYS A 37 31.40 -13.90 1.44
C LYS A 37 30.19 -14.58 2.07
N LEU A 38 30.00 -15.89 1.81
CA LEU A 38 28.94 -16.69 2.41
C LEU A 38 29.11 -16.85 3.94
N MET A 39 30.34 -16.97 4.44
CA MET A 39 30.61 -17.16 5.88
C MET A 39 30.55 -15.87 6.71
N PHE A 40 31.09 -14.77 6.19
CA PHE A 40 31.34 -13.56 6.98
C PHE A 40 30.53 -12.35 6.52
N GLY A 41 29.84 -12.43 5.37
CA GLY A 41 29.37 -11.26 4.65
C GLY A 41 30.56 -10.43 4.15
N THR A 42 30.42 -9.77 3.01
CA THR A 42 31.38 -8.74 2.62
C THR A 42 31.29 -7.62 3.68
N ARG A 43 32.39 -7.29 4.39
CA ARG A 43 32.50 -5.98 5.04
C ARG A 43 32.56 -4.95 3.91
N GLN A 44 31.39 -4.53 3.44
CA GLN A 44 31.26 -3.48 2.45
C GLN A 44 31.80 -2.18 3.06
N THR A 45 32.66 -1.49 2.31
CA THR A 45 33.08 -0.14 2.67
C THR A 45 31.91 0.84 2.51
N PRO A 46 31.87 1.99 3.20
CA PRO A 46 30.79 2.97 3.05
C PRO A 46 30.51 3.37 1.60
N ALA A 47 31.56 3.56 0.79
CA ALA A 47 31.43 3.87 -0.64
C ALA A 47 30.85 2.71 -1.46
N GLN A 48 31.17 1.45 -1.11
CA GLN A 48 30.55 0.28 -1.74
C GLN A 48 29.08 0.12 -1.33
N ASN A 49 28.75 0.37 -0.06
CA ASN A 49 27.37 0.36 0.42
C ASN A 49 26.52 1.41 -0.32
N GLU A 50 27.07 2.59 -0.58
CA GLU A 50 26.39 3.67 -1.30
C GLU A 50 26.21 3.35 -2.79
N ALA A 51 27.24 2.81 -3.46
CA ALA A 51 27.13 2.35 -4.84
C ALA A 51 26.14 1.17 -4.99
N ASP A 52 26.18 0.21 -4.08
CA ASP A 52 25.26 -0.93 -4.03
C ASP A 52 23.83 -0.46 -3.78
N LEU A 53 23.63 0.54 -2.90
CA LEU A 53 22.33 1.14 -2.62
C LEU A 53 21.78 1.89 -3.84
N SER A 54 22.60 2.69 -4.53
CA SER A 54 22.19 3.39 -5.75
C SER A 54 21.74 2.40 -6.83
N ASN A 55 22.51 1.33 -7.04
CA ASN A 55 22.14 0.26 -7.97
C ASN A 55 20.83 -0.43 -7.58
N LEU A 56 20.59 -0.67 -6.28
CA LEU A 56 19.32 -1.22 -5.82
C LEU A 56 18.13 -0.31 -6.15
N TYR A 57 18.26 1.01 -5.99
CA TYR A 57 17.21 1.96 -6.37
C TYR A 57 16.93 1.92 -7.88
N GLU A 58 17.97 1.88 -8.72
CA GLU A 58 17.80 1.76 -10.18
C GLU A 58 17.05 0.48 -10.55
N LEU A 59 17.45 -0.66 -10.00
CA LEU A 59 16.77 -1.94 -10.21
C LEU A 59 15.31 -1.91 -9.75
N ALA A 60 15.03 -1.34 -8.57
CA ALA A 60 13.68 -1.21 -8.03
C ALA A 60 12.78 -0.33 -8.91
N ARG A 61 13.30 0.82 -9.35
CA ARG A 61 12.59 1.77 -10.21
C ARG A 61 12.37 1.21 -11.62
N ASN A 62 13.35 0.52 -12.19
CA ASN A 62 13.22 -0.16 -13.48
C ASN A 62 12.16 -1.27 -13.42
N ALA A 63 12.18 -2.11 -12.38
CA ALA A 63 11.17 -3.14 -12.18
C ALA A 63 9.76 -2.54 -12.02
N LYS A 64 9.63 -1.44 -11.26
CA LYS A 64 8.38 -0.68 -11.14
C LYS A 64 7.90 -0.18 -12.50
N ASN A 65 8.76 0.45 -13.27
CA ASN A 65 8.41 1.02 -14.58
C ASN A 65 8.05 -0.08 -15.60
N ALA A 66 8.61 -1.27 -15.46
CA ALA A 66 8.26 -2.46 -16.23
C ALA A 66 7.00 -3.19 -15.71
N ASN A 67 6.30 -2.65 -14.71
CA ASN A 67 5.15 -3.27 -14.03
C ASN A 67 5.46 -4.65 -13.40
N ASN A 68 6.73 -4.94 -13.10
CA ASN A 68 7.13 -6.16 -12.42
C ASN A 68 7.06 -5.97 -10.89
N ASN A 69 5.83 -5.94 -10.38
CA ASN A 69 5.51 -5.57 -8.99
C ASN A 69 6.21 -6.44 -7.94
N GLU A 70 6.33 -7.75 -8.18
CA GLU A 70 6.98 -8.67 -7.24
C GLU A 70 8.48 -8.41 -7.13
N VAL A 71 9.15 -8.23 -8.27
CA VAL A 71 10.57 -7.89 -8.31
C VAL A 71 10.82 -6.50 -7.72
N ALA A 72 9.99 -5.51 -8.07
CA ALA A 72 10.08 -4.16 -7.51
C ALA A 72 9.95 -4.19 -5.97
N LYS A 73 8.94 -4.88 -5.44
CA LYS A 73 8.75 -5.07 -3.99
C LYS A 73 10.00 -5.66 -3.33
N ASN A 74 10.58 -6.70 -3.92
CA ASN A 74 11.75 -7.38 -3.36
C ASN A 74 12.99 -6.45 -3.28
N TYR A 75 13.20 -5.59 -4.28
CA TYR A 75 14.28 -4.60 -4.22
C TYR A 75 13.98 -3.50 -3.20
N TYR A 76 12.77 -2.93 -3.17
CA TYR A 76 12.42 -1.94 -2.15
C TYR A 76 12.50 -2.50 -0.72
N ALA A 77 12.15 -3.77 -0.51
CA ALA A 77 12.32 -4.43 0.79
C ALA A 77 13.80 -4.59 1.21
N GLN A 78 14.73 -4.69 0.25
CA GLN A 78 16.17 -4.68 0.54
C GLN A 78 16.66 -3.27 0.85
N ILE A 79 16.26 -2.28 0.06
CA ILE A 79 16.58 -0.86 0.28
C ILE A 79 16.13 -0.45 1.69
N ALA A 80 14.89 -0.76 2.09
CA ALA A 80 14.36 -0.39 3.40
C ALA A 80 15.14 -0.99 4.61
N LYS A 81 15.89 -2.09 4.40
CA LYS A 81 16.78 -2.66 5.44
C LYS A 81 18.10 -1.91 5.55
N ILE A 82 18.56 -1.31 4.45
CA ILE A 82 19.83 -0.59 4.36
C ILE A 82 19.61 0.88 4.71
N ASP A 83 18.62 1.51 4.10
CA ASP A 83 18.20 2.89 4.30
C ASP A 83 16.82 2.94 4.96
N GLN A 84 16.82 3.06 6.29
CA GLN A 84 15.61 3.12 7.10
C GLN A 84 14.85 4.46 6.95
N ASN A 85 15.46 5.46 6.34
CA ASN A 85 14.89 6.79 6.13
C ASN A 85 14.27 6.96 4.73
N SER A 86 14.43 5.96 3.86
CA SER A 86 13.86 5.95 2.51
C SER A 86 12.33 5.89 2.52
N TRP A 87 11.68 7.05 2.37
CA TRP A 87 10.23 7.08 2.20
C TRP A 87 9.79 6.24 0.99
N GLU A 88 10.57 6.27 -0.10
CA GLU A 88 10.27 5.58 -1.36
C GLU A 88 10.26 4.05 -1.16
N ALA A 89 11.27 3.51 -0.46
CA ALA A 89 11.36 2.08 -0.23
C ALA A 89 10.27 1.58 0.72
N HIS A 90 10.00 2.31 1.80
CA HIS A 90 8.91 1.95 2.72
C HIS A 90 7.56 2.01 2.02
N PHE A 91 7.31 3.06 1.22
CA PHE A 91 6.07 3.21 0.48
C PHE A 91 5.86 2.08 -0.53
N TYR A 92 6.80 1.86 -1.44
CA TYR A 92 6.59 0.92 -2.53
C TYR A 92 6.59 -0.55 -2.09
N ASN A 93 7.34 -0.90 -1.04
CA ASN A 93 7.26 -2.24 -0.46
C ASN A 93 5.82 -2.58 -0.03
N ILE A 94 5.14 -1.61 0.56
CA ILE A 94 3.75 -1.75 1.04
C ILE A 94 2.75 -1.65 -0.09
N TYR A 95 2.92 -0.66 -0.98
CA TYR A 95 2.07 -0.46 -2.14
C TYR A 95 1.99 -1.73 -3.00
N PHE A 96 3.14 -2.34 -3.32
CA PHE A 96 3.16 -3.56 -4.11
C PHE A 96 2.65 -4.78 -3.34
N GLU A 97 2.79 -4.82 -2.02
CA GLU A 97 2.14 -5.85 -1.22
C GLU A 97 0.62 -5.75 -1.32
N ALA A 98 0.06 -4.56 -1.10
CA ALA A 98 -1.39 -4.34 -1.20
C ALA A 98 -1.93 -4.70 -2.60
N LEU A 99 -1.21 -4.32 -3.66
CA LEU A 99 -1.59 -4.63 -5.04
C LEU A 99 -1.53 -6.15 -5.33
N SER A 100 -0.51 -6.84 -4.80
CA SER A 100 -0.36 -8.30 -4.88
C SER A 100 -1.54 -9.03 -4.21
N LEU A 101 -1.89 -8.62 -3.00
CA LEU A 101 -2.99 -9.21 -2.23
C LEU A 101 -4.32 -9.06 -2.95
N TYR A 102 -4.52 -7.91 -3.58
CA TYR A 102 -5.71 -7.62 -4.36
C TYR A 102 -5.82 -8.50 -5.62
N ASN A 103 -4.74 -8.56 -6.41
CA ASN A 103 -4.73 -9.29 -7.69
C ASN A 103 -4.90 -10.80 -7.53
N ARG A 104 -4.59 -11.35 -6.35
CA ARG A 104 -4.75 -12.79 -6.06
C ARG A 104 -6.20 -13.20 -5.77
N GLY A 105 -7.17 -12.28 -5.87
CA GLY A 105 -8.60 -12.60 -5.83
C GLY A 105 -9.06 -13.29 -4.54
N TYR A 106 -8.36 -13.05 -3.43
CA TYR A 106 -8.60 -13.79 -2.19
C TYR A 106 -10.01 -13.50 -1.65
N LYS A 107 -10.86 -14.52 -1.71
CA LYS A 107 -11.97 -14.71 -0.78
C LYS A 107 -11.36 -14.79 0.61
N ILE A 108 -11.63 -13.81 1.49
CA ILE A 108 -11.66 -13.86 2.96
C ILE A 108 -11.34 -12.46 3.53
N SER A 109 -12.21 -12.00 4.42
CA SER A 109 -12.16 -10.82 5.31
C SER A 109 -10.85 -10.58 6.10
N LYS A 110 -9.88 -11.47 6.02
CA LYS A 110 -8.59 -11.41 6.75
C LYS A 110 -7.53 -10.59 6.00
N PHE A 111 -7.62 -10.52 4.66
CA PHE A 111 -6.73 -9.66 3.85
C PHE A 111 -7.16 -8.20 3.84
N ALA A 112 -8.46 -7.90 3.96
CA ALA A 112 -8.95 -6.53 4.13
C ALA A 112 -8.37 -5.90 5.40
N LEU A 113 -8.37 -6.62 6.53
CA LEU A 113 -7.74 -6.18 7.79
C LEU A 113 -6.20 -6.03 7.69
N GLN A 114 -5.55 -6.86 6.86
CA GLN A 114 -4.10 -6.79 6.67
C GLN A 114 -3.70 -5.64 5.74
N ALA A 115 -4.45 -5.37 4.68
CA ALA A 115 -4.26 -4.18 3.85
C ALA A 115 -4.64 -2.88 4.58
N GLU A 116 -5.69 -2.90 5.42
CA GLU A 116 -6.13 -1.82 6.31
C GLU A 116 -5.02 -1.44 7.29
N SER A 117 -4.55 -2.39 8.08
CA SER A 117 -3.39 -2.15 8.95
C SER A 117 -2.15 -1.73 8.15
N THR A 118 -1.90 -2.25 6.96
CA THR A 118 -0.66 -1.91 6.26
C THR A 118 -0.71 -0.50 5.64
N ILE A 119 -1.80 -0.05 5.02
CA ILE A 119 -1.85 1.29 4.39
C ILE A 119 -2.19 2.39 5.40
N ASP A 120 -3.13 2.16 6.31
CA ASP A 120 -3.48 3.17 7.33
C ASP A 120 -2.37 3.35 8.37
N LEU A 121 -1.62 2.29 8.76
CA LEU A 121 -0.51 2.46 9.72
C LEU A 121 0.74 3.07 9.09
N THR A 122 0.91 2.98 7.76
CA THR A 122 2.17 3.37 7.12
C THR A 122 2.10 4.61 6.25
N THR A 123 0.92 5.04 5.80
CA THR A 123 0.75 6.37 5.21
C THR A 123 1.24 7.47 6.17
N PRO A 124 0.88 7.46 7.47
CA PRO A 124 1.45 8.41 8.43
C PRO A 124 2.98 8.32 8.51
N ARG A 125 3.55 7.10 8.53
CA ARG A 125 5.00 6.90 8.65
C ARG A 125 5.76 7.36 7.40
N VAL A 126 5.28 7.04 6.20
CA VAL A 126 5.88 7.46 4.94
C VAL A 126 5.83 8.99 4.82
N LEU A 127 4.68 9.60 5.14
CA LEU A 127 4.56 11.06 5.12
C LEU A 127 5.45 11.73 6.18
N GLU A 128 5.64 11.12 7.35
CA GLU A 128 6.60 11.58 8.35
C GLU A 128 8.05 11.49 7.83
N LEU A 129 8.41 10.42 7.13
CA LEU A 129 9.74 10.29 6.51
C LEU A 129 9.97 11.37 5.46
N VAL A 130 8.97 11.65 4.62
CA VAL A 130 9.03 12.76 3.66
C VAL A 130 9.22 14.09 4.39
N GLN A 131 8.43 14.35 5.43
CA GLN A 131 8.50 15.59 6.21
C GLN A 131 9.88 15.80 6.85
N LYS A 132 10.47 14.75 7.41
CA LYS A 132 11.72 14.84 8.18
C LYS A 132 12.98 14.81 7.30
N ASN A 133 12.93 14.13 6.16
CA ASN A 133 14.13 13.81 5.39
C ASN A 133 14.18 14.48 4.00
N VAL A 134 13.09 15.08 3.52
CA VAL A 134 13.05 15.77 2.22
C VAL A 134 12.89 17.27 2.45
N ASN A 135 14.02 18.00 2.42
CA ASN A 135 14.08 19.42 2.76
C ASN A 135 13.82 20.35 1.56
N ASP A 136 14.16 19.93 0.35
CA ASP A 136 13.85 20.70 -0.85
C ASP A 136 12.35 20.68 -1.11
N GLU A 137 11.75 21.86 -1.30
CA GLU A 137 10.30 21.98 -1.42
C GLU A 137 9.75 21.33 -2.69
N THR A 138 10.52 21.36 -3.77
CA THR A 138 10.14 20.78 -5.06
C THR A 138 10.19 19.27 -4.98
N GLU A 139 11.28 18.72 -4.44
CA GLU A 139 11.41 17.28 -4.19
C GLU A 139 10.35 16.76 -3.21
N GLN A 140 10.07 17.52 -2.14
CA GLN A 140 9.02 17.19 -1.18
C GLN A 140 7.65 17.14 -1.87
N ARG A 141 7.32 18.15 -2.70
CA ARG A 141 6.07 18.15 -3.48
C ARG A 141 6.01 16.97 -4.44
N ASN A 142 7.09 16.63 -5.12
CA ASN A 142 7.15 15.51 -6.04
C ASN A 142 6.93 14.17 -5.32
N ALA A 143 7.53 13.97 -4.15
CA ALA A 143 7.31 12.79 -3.32
C ALA A 143 5.84 12.68 -2.88
N ILE A 144 5.24 13.77 -2.40
CA ILE A 144 3.83 13.80 -1.99
C ILE A 144 2.89 13.52 -3.16
N ASN A 145 3.15 14.09 -4.34
CA ASN A 145 2.37 13.81 -5.55
C ASN A 145 2.48 12.32 -5.93
N GLU A 146 3.68 11.75 -5.98
CA GLU A 146 3.87 10.32 -6.33
C GLU A 146 3.13 9.40 -5.35
N ILE A 147 3.25 9.64 -4.04
CA ILE A 147 2.52 8.87 -3.03
C ILE A 147 1.01 8.98 -3.27
N SER A 148 0.53 10.22 -3.45
CA SER A 148 -0.91 10.50 -3.59
C SER A 148 -1.47 9.84 -4.85
N ASP A 149 -0.81 10.02 -6.00
CA ASP A 149 -1.26 9.48 -7.29
C ASP A 149 -1.34 7.95 -7.26
N ARG A 150 -0.38 7.29 -6.59
CA ARG A 150 -0.41 5.84 -6.38
C ARG A 150 -1.54 5.40 -5.46
N LEU A 151 -1.80 6.14 -4.38
CA LEU A 151 -2.93 5.86 -3.49
C LEU A 151 -4.28 6.08 -4.19
N PHE A 152 -4.42 7.13 -5.02
CA PHE A 152 -5.61 7.31 -5.87
C PHE A 152 -5.78 6.14 -6.83
N TYR A 153 -4.73 5.75 -7.54
CA TYR A 153 -4.78 4.66 -8.50
C TYR A 153 -5.23 3.33 -7.87
N ILE A 154 -4.62 2.96 -6.73
CA ILE A 154 -4.92 1.67 -6.09
C ILE A 154 -6.33 1.67 -5.48
N THR A 155 -6.77 2.80 -4.91
CA THR A 155 -8.11 2.93 -4.33
C THR A 155 -9.20 2.95 -5.42
N ASP A 156 -8.97 3.60 -6.56
CA ASP A 156 -9.85 3.50 -7.74
C ASP A 156 -9.93 2.06 -8.23
N THR A 157 -8.79 1.38 -8.35
CA THR A 157 -8.73 -0.03 -8.76
C THR A 157 -9.56 -0.89 -7.82
N PHE A 158 -9.36 -0.76 -6.50
CA PHE A 158 -10.07 -1.53 -5.49
C PHE A 158 -11.57 -1.27 -5.53
N ASN A 159 -11.98 0.00 -5.62
CA ASN A 159 -13.39 0.38 -5.63
C ASN A 159 -14.10 -0.11 -6.91
N ASN A 160 -13.51 0.13 -8.08
CA ASN A 160 -14.13 -0.16 -9.37
C ASN A 160 -14.28 -1.65 -9.61
N LEU A 161 -13.23 -2.43 -9.35
CA LEU A 161 -13.27 -3.88 -9.54
C LEU A 161 -14.16 -4.56 -8.49
N SER A 162 -14.17 -4.09 -7.23
CA SER A 162 -15.10 -4.63 -6.22
C SER A 162 -16.55 -4.35 -6.59
N LYS A 163 -16.84 -3.13 -7.07
CA LYS A 163 -18.17 -2.75 -7.57
C LYS A 163 -18.57 -3.58 -8.78
N TYR A 164 -17.70 -3.70 -9.79
CA TYR A 164 -17.96 -4.48 -11.00
C TYR A 164 -18.26 -5.94 -10.65
N TYR A 165 -17.44 -6.56 -9.80
CA TYR A 165 -17.67 -7.94 -9.37
C TYR A 165 -19.03 -8.09 -8.67
N TYR A 166 -19.35 -7.19 -7.74
CA TYR A 166 -20.62 -7.22 -7.04
C TYR A 166 -21.82 -7.00 -7.97
N GLU A 167 -21.74 -6.06 -8.91
CA GLU A 167 -22.86 -5.71 -9.78
C GLU A 167 -23.07 -6.74 -10.89
N HIS A 168 -22.00 -7.26 -11.50
CA HIS A 168 -22.07 -8.01 -12.77
C HIS A 168 -21.66 -9.48 -12.67
N GLU A 169 -20.71 -9.85 -11.83
CA GLU A 169 -20.18 -11.23 -11.75
C GLU A 169 -20.87 -12.07 -10.68
N LEU A 170 -21.36 -11.42 -9.61
CA LEU A 170 -22.02 -12.10 -8.50
C LEU A 170 -23.49 -12.39 -8.81
N SER A 171 -23.87 -13.67 -8.80
CA SER A 171 -25.27 -14.07 -9.04
C SER A 171 -26.23 -13.58 -7.94
N ASP A 172 -27.47 -13.29 -8.32
CA ASP A 172 -28.52 -12.85 -7.38
C ASP A 172 -28.78 -13.87 -6.27
N ARG A 173 -28.65 -15.16 -6.58
CA ARG A 173 -28.73 -16.23 -5.57
C ARG A 173 -27.67 -16.04 -4.49
N LEU A 174 -26.43 -15.72 -4.84
CA LEU A 174 -25.36 -15.52 -3.87
C LEU A 174 -25.56 -14.23 -3.07
N LYS A 175 -25.94 -13.14 -3.73
CA LYS A 175 -26.30 -11.85 -3.07
C LYS A 175 -27.38 -12.03 -2.00
N ASN A 176 -28.36 -12.89 -2.27
CA ASN A 176 -29.51 -13.12 -1.39
C ASN A 176 -29.30 -14.28 -0.39
N SER A 177 -28.25 -15.09 -0.55
CA SER A 177 -28.03 -16.30 0.27
C SER A 177 -27.43 -16.02 1.65
N ASP A 178 -26.44 -15.12 1.71
CA ASP A 178 -25.64 -14.85 2.89
C ASP A 178 -25.03 -13.45 2.73
N ASN A 179 -25.27 -12.57 3.71
CA ASN A 179 -24.89 -11.15 3.64
C ASN A 179 -23.36 -10.95 3.55
N LYS A 180 -22.56 -12.01 3.70
CA LYS A 180 -21.09 -11.97 3.60
C LYS A 180 -20.56 -11.37 2.29
N TYR A 181 -21.23 -11.60 1.15
CA TYR A 181 -20.74 -11.07 -0.14
C TYR A 181 -21.03 -9.59 -0.31
N VAL A 182 -22.17 -9.14 0.21
CA VAL A 182 -22.51 -7.72 0.29
C VAL A 182 -21.54 -7.02 1.26
N GLN A 183 -21.27 -7.64 2.41
CA GLN A 183 -20.33 -7.11 3.40
C GLN A 183 -18.90 -7.03 2.83
N ASP A 184 -18.41 -8.07 2.14
CA ASP A 184 -17.09 -8.06 1.49
C ASP A 184 -16.96 -6.93 0.44
N TYR A 185 -18.01 -6.70 -0.36
CA TYR A 185 -18.07 -5.55 -1.27
C TYR A 185 -18.02 -4.21 -0.52
N VAL A 186 -18.85 -4.05 0.50
CA VAL A 186 -18.93 -2.82 1.30
C VAL A 186 -17.60 -2.53 1.99
N ASP A 187 -16.98 -3.54 2.60
CA ASP A 187 -15.71 -3.41 3.32
C ASP A 187 -14.60 -2.97 2.37
N LYS A 188 -14.51 -3.58 1.18
CA LYS A 188 -13.48 -3.22 0.17
C LYS A 188 -13.64 -1.81 -0.37
N CYS A 189 -14.85 -1.38 -0.69
CA CYS A 189 -15.11 -0.02 -1.16
C CYS A 189 -14.93 1.01 -0.05
N TYR A 190 -15.35 0.70 1.18
CA TYR A 190 -15.17 1.59 2.32
C TYR A 190 -13.68 1.71 2.68
N PHE A 191 -12.92 0.64 2.54
CA PHE A 191 -11.47 0.66 2.71
C PHE A 191 -10.78 1.64 1.73
N ALA A 192 -11.19 1.63 0.46
CA ALA A 192 -10.69 2.61 -0.51
C ALA A 192 -10.98 4.05 -0.06
N ALA A 193 -12.16 4.30 0.52
CA ALA A 193 -12.49 5.61 1.09
C ALA A 193 -11.62 5.96 2.32
N ALA A 194 -11.40 5.00 3.22
CA ALA A 194 -10.63 5.18 4.44
C ALA A 194 -9.18 5.60 4.15
N ILE A 195 -8.51 4.95 3.19
CA ILE A 195 -7.14 5.32 2.77
C ILE A 195 -7.07 6.81 2.37
N LEU A 196 -8.03 7.27 1.56
CA LEU A 196 -8.03 8.65 1.07
C LEU A 196 -8.39 9.66 2.16
N TYR A 197 -9.24 9.28 3.10
CA TYR A 197 -9.49 10.06 4.30
C TYR A 197 -8.22 10.21 5.16
N THR A 198 -7.52 9.10 5.42
CA THR A 198 -6.24 9.07 6.14
C THR A 198 -5.19 9.92 5.44
N LEU A 199 -5.04 9.80 4.11
CA LEU A 199 -4.12 10.61 3.32
C LEU A 199 -4.35 12.11 3.54
N GLY A 200 -5.59 12.58 3.36
CA GLY A 200 -5.90 14.00 3.55
C GLY A 200 -5.70 14.47 4.99
N ASP A 201 -6.07 13.66 5.97
CA ASP A 201 -5.92 13.99 7.39
C ASP A 201 -4.43 14.10 7.78
N GLU A 202 -3.60 13.15 7.34
CA GLU A 202 -2.16 13.15 7.63
C GLU A 202 -1.40 14.25 6.90
N LEU A 203 -1.80 14.59 5.67
CA LEU A 203 -1.22 15.74 4.95
C LEU A 203 -1.41 17.04 5.74
N ILE A 204 -2.62 17.29 6.23
CA ILE A 204 -2.89 18.49 7.04
C ILE A 204 -2.19 18.40 8.40
N ALA A 205 -2.22 17.25 9.06
CA ALA A 205 -1.62 17.08 10.38
C ALA A 205 -0.11 17.31 10.38
N LYS A 206 0.60 16.91 9.31
CA LYS A 206 2.06 17.00 9.21
C LYS A 206 2.53 18.27 8.51
N PHE A 207 1.84 18.72 7.48
CA PHE A 207 2.31 19.81 6.62
C PHE A 207 1.46 21.08 6.72
N GLY A 208 0.44 21.09 7.58
CA GLY A 208 -0.52 22.18 7.66
C GLY A 208 -1.25 22.37 6.33
N ASP A 209 -1.45 23.62 5.93
CA ASP A 209 -2.23 23.93 4.73
C ASP A 209 -1.44 23.76 3.40
N LYS A 210 -0.14 23.42 3.45
CA LYS A 210 0.78 23.35 2.29
C LYS A 210 0.31 22.42 1.19
N TYR A 211 -0.29 21.27 1.55
CA TYR A 211 -0.80 20.26 0.62
C TYR A 211 -2.32 20.12 0.72
N SER A 212 -3.01 21.21 1.09
CA SER A 212 -4.47 21.22 1.23
C SER A 212 -5.20 20.92 -0.09
N ASP A 213 -4.61 21.26 -1.24
CA ASP A 213 -5.14 20.95 -2.57
C ASP A 213 -5.24 19.43 -2.80
N ILE A 214 -4.25 18.67 -2.34
CA ILE A 214 -4.23 17.20 -2.41
C ILE A 214 -5.17 16.61 -1.35
N ALA A 215 -5.14 17.12 -0.12
CA ALA A 215 -6.02 16.66 0.95
C ALA A 215 -7.51 16.81 0.59
N VAL A 216 -7.90 17.95 0.01
CA VAL A 216 -9.27 18.19 -0.47
C VAL A 216 -9.66 17.20 -1.55
N LYS A 217 -8.79 16.92 -2.53
CA LYS A 217 -9.06 15.91 -3.57
C LYS A 217 -9.27 14.53 -2.93
N ALA A 218 -8.44 14.17 -1.96
CA ALA A 218 -8.52 12.87 -1.30
C ALA A 218 -9.83 12.73 -0.51
N TRP A 219 -10.22 13.73 0.29
CA TRP A 219 -11.49 13.70 1.02
C TRP A 219 -12.71 13.67 0.08
N LYS A 220 -12.71 14.46 -1.00
CA LYS A 220 -13.81 14.45 -1.98
C LYS A 220 -13.98 13.06 -2.58
N LYS A 221 -12.87 12.42 -2.97
CA LYS A 221 -12.89 11.07 -3.54
C LYS A 221 -13.26 10.00 -2.51
N GLY A 222 -12.82 10.16 -1.25
CA GLY A 222 -13.28 9.32 -0.14
C GLY A 222 -14.80 9.38 0.06
N ILE A 223 -15.38 10.59 0.02
CA ILE A 223 -16.85 10.78 0.08
C ILE A 223 -17.53 10.12 -1.12
N GLU A 224 -16.98 10.27 -2.33
CA GLU A 224 -17.49 9.66 -3.55
C GLU A 224 -17.61 8.13 -3.42
N TYR A 225 -16.60 7.46 -2.84
CA TYR A 225 -16.63 6.01 -2.60
C TYR A 225 -17.54 5.62 -1.42
N HIS A 226 -17.60 6.43 -0.36
CA HIS A 226 -18.33 6.10 0.87
C HIS A 226 -19.85 6.26 0.69
N MET A 227 -20.28 7.28 -0.06
CA MET A 227 -21.70 7.63 -0.23
C MET A 227 -22.58 6.49 -0.79
N PRO A 228 -22.20 5.75 -1.86
CA PRO A 228 -23.00 4.65 -2.39
C PRO A 228 -23.24 3.51 -1.40
N LEU A 229 -22.33 3.34 -0.42
CA LEU A 229 -22.37 2.26 0.57
C LEU A 229 -23.38 2.53 1.70
N MET A 230 -23.87 3.76 1.82
CA MET A 230 -24.84 4.18 2.84
C MET A 230 -26.11 3.33 2.88
N LYS A 231 -26.51 2.75 1.73
CA LYS A 231 -27.68 1.87 1.66
C LYS A 231 -27.45 0.55 2.41
N ASN A 232 -26.21 0.09 2.48
CA ASN A 232 -25.80 -1.21 3.02
C ASN A 232 -25.40 -1.16 4.51
N PHE A 233 -25.07 0.00 5.07
CA PHE A 233 -24.73 0.10 6.49
C PHE A 233 -25.94 -0.07 7.41
N VAL A 234 -25.75 -0.82 8.49
CA VAL A 234 -26.72 -0.96 9.59
C VAL A 234 -26.85 0.34 10.38
N LYS A 235 -25.72 0.98 10.71
CA LYS A 235 -25.64 2.26 11.44
C LYS A 235 -25.41 3.41 10.45
N LYS A 236 -26.48 3.96 9.89
CA LYS A 236 -26.38 4.99 8.83
C LYS A 236 -25.99 6.34 9.41
N GLU A 237 -26.45 6.64 10.61
CA GLU A 237 -26.25 7.91 11.30
C GLU A 237 -24.76 8.17 11.54
N VAL A 238 -24.04 7.17 12.08
CA VAL A 238 -22.58 7.26 12.33
C VAL A 238 -21.79 7.49 11.03
N ASN A 239 -22.16 6.82 9.94
CA ASN A 239 -21.49 6.99 8.66
C ASN A 239 -21.82 8.35 8.02
N GLN A 240 -23.04 8.84 8.18
CA GLN A 240 -23.46 10.15 7.73
C GLN A 240 -22.72 11.26 8.49
N GLU A 241 -22.57 11.14 9.81
CA GLU A 241 -21.75 12.05 10.62
C GLU A 241 -20.30 12.07 10.14
N LYS A 242 -19.70 10.90 9.86
CA LYS A 242 -18.34 10.82 9.33
C LYS A 242 -18.20 11.55 7.98
N ILE A 243 -19.12 11.32 7.05
CA ILE A 243 -19.12 12.00 5.74
C ILE A 243 -19.29 13.52 5.90
N ASN A 244 -20.20 13.96 6.78
CA ASN A 244 -20.40 15.37 7.07
C ASN A 244 -19.15 16.02 7.66
N GLY A 245 -18.44 15.32 8.56
CA GLY A 245 -17.18 15.81 9.12
C GLY A 245 -16.11 16.03 8.05
N TYR A 246 -15.99 15.13 7.06
CA TYR A 246 -15.09 15.36 5.93
C TYR A 246 -15.58 16.47 5.00
N ALA A 247 -16.89 16.61 4.79
CA ALA A 247 -17.45 17.74 4.05
C ALA A 247 -17.13 19.09 4.72
N ASP A 248 -17.16 19.16 6.06
CA ASP A 248 -16.74 20.34 6.84
C ASP A 248 -15.26 20.65 6.61
N LYS A 249 -14.39 19.64 6.63
CA LYS A 249 -12.95 19.81 6.33
C LYS A 249 -12.73 20.34 4.91
N ILE A 250 -13.47 19.83 3.92
CA ILE A 250 -13.38 20.31 2.53
C ILE A 250 -13.80 21.78 2.43
N LEU A 251 -14.93 22.15 3.07
CA LEU A 251 -15.45 23.52 3.04
C LEU A 251 -14.50 24.58 3.61
N LYS A 252 -13.57 24.19 4.50
CA LYS A 252 -12.50 25.08 4.99
C LYS A 252 -11.62 25.61 3.83
N TYR A 253 -11.40 24.79 2.80
CA TYR A 253 -10.48 25.10 1.69
C TYR A 253 -11.20 25.30 0.35
N ASP A 254 -12.41 24.77 0.20
CA ASP A 254 -13.28 24.95 -0.95
C ASP A 254 -14.70 25.34 -0.50
N PRO A 255 -14.95 26.64 -0.27
CA PRO A 255 -16.24 27.13 0.23
C PRO A 255 -17.43 26.86 -0.71
N ASN A 256 -17.16 26.58 -2.00
CA ASN A 256 -18.18 26.29 -3.00
C ASN A 256 -18.52 24.80 -3.08
N TYR A 257 -17.88 23.95 -2.25
CA TYR A 257 -18.15 22.53 -2.24
C TYR A 257 -19.61 22.23 -1.83
N GLU A 258 -20.33 21.54 -2.71
CA GLU A 258 -21.68 21.09 -2.42
C GLU A 258 -21.66 19.84 -1.53
N ARG A 259 -22.35 19.93 -0.38
CA ARG A 259 -22.44 18.80 0.54
C ARG A 259 -23.20 17.62 -0.08
N PRO A 260 -22.80 16.38 0.25
CA PRO A 260 -23.57 15.21 -0.14
C PRO A 260 -24.98 15.24 0.44
N THR A 261 -25.97 14.88 -0.38
CA THR A 261 -27.37 14.80 0.06
C THR A 261 -27.70 13.37 0.50
N PHE A 262 -28.25 13.24 1.71
CA PHE A 262 -28.73 11.98 2.24
C PHE A 262 -30.24 11.88 2.05
N LYS A 263 -30.71 10.83 1.38
CA LYS A 263 -32.16 10.58 1.28
C LYS A 263 -32.69 10.33 2.69
N LYS A 264 -33.45 11.28 3.25
CA LYS A 264 -34.27 11.03 4.43
C LYS A 264 -35.25 9.91 4.08
N LYS A 265 -35.38 8.88 4.92
CA LYS A 265 -36.54 7.97 4.82
C LYS A 265 -37.78 8.85 4.86
N GLY A 266 -38.52 8.91 3.75
CA GLY A 266 -39.79 9.61 3.74
C GLY A 266 -40.69 9.02 4.84
N LEU A 267 -41.28 9.88 5.66
CA LEU A 267 -42.40 9.57 6.54
C LEU A 267 -43.69 9.32 5.73
N PHE A 268 -43.59 8.57 4.62
CA PHE A 268 -44.73 8.13 3.80
C PHE A 268 -44.90 6.64 4.03
N GLY A 269 -46.00 6.10 4.57
CA GLY A 269 -47.18 6.68 5.18
C GLY A 269 -47.94 5.49 5.78
N ARG A 270 -48.15 5.49 7.10
CA ARG A 270 -49.20 4.65 7.70
C ARG A 270 -50.54 5.34 7.47
N PHE A 271 -51.00 5.33 6.23
CA PHE A 271 -52.37 5.74 5.89
C PHE A 271 -52.88 4.89 4.73
N ARG A 272 -53.30 3.68 5.06
CA ARG A 272 -54.63 3.08 4.83
C ARG A 272 -54.50 1.56 4.78
#